data_AF-A0A1W1XW38-F1
#
_entry.id   AF-A0A1W1XW38-F1
#
_cell.length_a   1.000
_cell.length_b   1.000
_cell.length_c   1.000
_cell.angle_alpha   90.00
_cell.angle_beta   90.00
_cell.angle_gamma   90.00
#
_symmetry.space_group_name_H-M   'P 1'
#
loop_
_entity.id
_entity.type
_entity.pdbx_description
1 polymer ?
#
loop_
_entity_poly.entity_id
_entity_poly.type
_entity_poly.pdbx_seq_one_letter_code
_entity_poly.pdbx_strand_id
1 'polypeptide(L)'
;MKPVEMPKYIDAPFQVLFWEIDEVAIFFSCMALGIIFEMLFPLMLCGLVVLYIFSRYKHNQMDGILLHLFYWHGLMKLNNTHDVGVIREYNT
;
A
#
# COMPACT_ATOMS: atom_id res chain seq x y z
N MET A 1 -38.09 -1.69 -9.99
CA MET A 1 -36.62 -1.71 -9.98
C MET A 1 -36.19 -3.11 -9.58
N LYS A 2 -35.31 -3.78 -10.33
CA LYS A 2 -34.76 -5.10 -9.93
C LYS A 2 -33.64 -4.85 -8.91
N PRO A 3 -33.60 -5.56 -7.77
CA PRO A 3 -32.48 -5.44 -6.85
C PRO A 3 -31.22 -5.93 -7.56
N VAL A 4 -30.20 -5.08 -7.63
CA VAL A 4 -28.86 -5.45 -8.10
C VAL A 4 -28.04 -5.74 -6.85
N GLU A 5 -27.56 -6.96 -6.70
CA GLU A 5 -26.64 -7.30 -5.62
C GLU A 5 -25.27 -6.68 -5.92
N MET A 6 -24.88 -5.70 -5.10
CA MET A 6 -23.56 -5.10 -5.20
C MET A 6 -22.55 -5.99 -4.47
N PRO A 7 -21.48 -6.46 -5.15
CA PRO A 7 -20.45 -7.26 -4.50
C PRO A 7 -19.74 -6.42 -3.44
N LYS A 8 -19.67 -6.97 -2.22
CA LYS A 8 -19.21 -6.25 -1.02
C LYS A 8 -17.72 -5.92 -0.99
N TYR A 9 -16.91 -6.56 -1.83
CA TYR A 9 -15.45 -6.55 -1.79
C TYR A 9 -14.82 -6.04 -3.09
N ILE A 10 -15.59 -5.36 -3.95
CA ILE A 10 -15.06 -4.88 -5.23
C ILE A 10 -13.99 -3.79 -5.04
N ASP A 11 -14.07 -3.04 -3.94
CA ASP A 11 -13.14 -1.96 -3.57
C ASP A 11 -12.17 -2.37 -2.45
N ALA A 12 -12.21 -3.64 -2.00
CA ALA A 12 -11.35 -4.10 -0.93
C ALA A 12 -9.90 -4.25 -1.43
N PRO A 13 -8.89 -3.77 -0.69
CA PRO A 13 -7.49 -3.97 -1.05
C PRO A 13 -7.13 -5.47 -1.07
N PHE A 14 -6.16 -5.83 -1.90
CA PHE A 14 -5.75 -7.23 -2.03
C PHE A 14 -5.06 -7.71 -0.75
N GLN A 15 -5.66 -8.71 -0.10
CA GLN A 15 -5.16 -9.31 1.13
C GLN A 15 -4.47 -10.65 0.84
N VAL A 16 -3.29 -10.84 1.42
CA VAL A 16 -2.52 -12.10 1.38
C VAL A 16 -2.53 -12.71 2.77
N LEU A 17 -3.25 -13.84 2.93
CA LEU A 17 -3.48 -14.49 4.22
C LEU A 17 -4.16 -13.54 5.23
N PHE A 18 -3.39 -13.02 6.18
CA PHE A 18 -3.85 -12.08 7.20
C PHE A 18 -3.34 -10.65 6.98
N TRP A 19 -2.43 -10.46 6.02
CA TRP A 19 -1.71 -9.19 5.81
C TRP A 19 -2.12 -8.58 4.48
N GLU A 20 -2.05 -7.25 4.39
CA GLU A 20 -2.29 -6.56 3.14
C GLU A 20 -1.04 -6.56 2.24
N ILE A 21 -1.22 -6.44 0.93
CA ILE A 21 -0.12 -6.59 -0.04
C ILE A 21 1.02 -5.57 0.17
N ASP A 22 0.71 -4.39 0.69
CA ASP A 22 1.67 -3.34 1.03
C ASP A 22 2.48 -3.67 2.29
N GLU A 23 1.87 -4.27 3.32
CA GLU A 23 2.59 -4.76 4.50
C GLU A 23 3.58 -5.88 4.11
N VAL A 24 3.13 -6.77 3.23
CA VAL A 24 3.97 -7.83 2.67
C VAL A 24 5.14 -7.22 1.87
N ALA A 25 4.88 -6.20 1.04
CA ALA A 25 5.94 -5.53 0.28
C ALA A 25 7.01 -4.90 1.18
N ILE A 26 6.62 -4.28 2.31
CA ILE A 26 7.56 -3.73 3.30
C ILE A 26 8.39 -4.84 3.92
N PHE A 27 7.78 -5.95 4.33
CA PHE A 27 8.52 -7.08 4.89
C PHE A 27 9.56 -7.64 3.91
N PHE A 28 9.15 -7.89 2.66
CA PHE A 28 10.03 -8.43 1.62
C PHE A 28 11.16 -7.46 1.25
N SER A 29 10.90 -6.15 1.22
CA SER A 29 11.95 -5.15 0.98
C SER A 29 12.99 -5.12 2.10
N CYS A 30 12.58 -5.18 3.38
CA CYS A 30 13.50 -5.32 4.50
C CYS A 30 14.30 -6.63 4.42
N MET A 31 13.68 -7.74 4.04
CA MET A 31 14.36 -9.03 3.85
C MET A 31 15.40 -8.95 2.72
N ALA A 32 15.04 -8.38 1.57
CA ALA A 32 15.93 -8.20 0.43
C ALA A 32 17.16 -7.34 0.79
N LEU A 33 16.95 -6.23 1.50
CA LEU A 33 18.04 -5.41 2.02
C LEU A 33 18.90 -6.19 3.03
N GLY A 34 18.29 -7.00 3.90
CA GLY A 34 19.00 -7.83 4.87
C GLY A 34 19.94 -8.85 4.22
N ILE A 35 19.56 -9.40 3.07
CA ILE A 35 20.41 -10.28 2.26
C ILE A 35 21.58 -9.49 1.65
N ILE A 36 21.31 -8.31 1.07
CA ILE A 36 22.33 -7.47 0.42
C ILE A 36 23.41 -7.01 1.41
N PHE A 37 23.01 -6.65 2.63
CA PHE A 37 23.93 -6.16 3.66
C PHE A 37 24.53 -7.28 4.54
N GLU A 38 24.23 -8.56 4.26
CA GLU A 38 24.60 -9.72 5.09
C GLU A 38 24.16 -9.61 6.56
N MET A 39 23.19 -8.74 6.84
CA MET A 39 22.68 -8.41 8.18
C MET A 39 21.20 -8.81 8.30
N LEU A 40 20.87 -10.03 7.87
CA LEU A 40 19.47 -10.48 7.75
C LEU A 40 18.71 -10.46 9.08
N PHE A 41 19.34 -10.95 10.15
CA PHE A 41 18.69 -11.05 11.47
C PHE A 41 18.31 -9.68 12.08
N PRO A 42 19.23 -8.70 12.19
CA PRO A 42 18.87 -7.38 12.71
C PRO A 42 17.91 -6.61 11.78
N LEU A 43 18.05 -6.76 10.46
CA LEU A 43 17.16 -6.07 9.52
C LEU A 43 15.75 -6.67 9.49
N MET A 44 15.58 -7.98 9.67
CA MET A 44 14.26 -8.58 9.85
C MET A 44 13.59 -8.10 11.13
N LEU A 45 14.34 -8.02 12.24
CA LEU A 45 13.77 -7.59 13.52
C LEU A 45 13.35 -6.12 13.47
N CYS A 46 14.17 -5.27 12.83
CA CYS A 46 13.81 -3.90 12.52
C CYS A 46 12.58 -3.83 11.58
N GLY A 47 12.56 -4.65 10.53
CA GLY A 47 11.44 -4.74 9.58
C GLY A 47 10.12 -5.13 10.25
N LEU A 48 10.13 -6.04 11.22
CA LEU A 48 8.96 -6.39 12.02
C LEU A 48 8.45 -5.22 12.87
N VAL A 49 9.35 -4.45 13.49
CA VAL A 49 8.98 -3.26 14.27
C VAL A 49 8.37 -2.19 13.35
N VAL A 50 8.98 -1.96 12.19
CA VAL A 50 8.47 -1.03 11.17
C VAL A 50 7.10 -1.47 10.69
N LEU A 51 6.93 -2.75 10.38
CA LEU A 51 5.66 -3.32 9.92
C LEU A 51 4.57 -3.19 10.99
N TYR A 52 4.89 -3.43 12.27
CA TYR A 52 3.94 -3.24 13.36
C TYR A 52 3.48 -1.78 13.49
N ILE A 53 4.42 -0.83 13.44
CA ILE A 53 4.09 0.61 13.51
C ILE A 53 3.27 1.02 12.29
N PHE A 54 3.65 0.55 11.10
CA PHE A 54 2.97 0.84 9.85
C PHE A 54 1.54 0.27 9.83
N SER A 55 1.36 -1.00 10.22
CA SER A 55 0.05 -1.65 10.33
C SER A 55 -0.84 -0.94 11.35
N ARG A 56 -0.28 -0.53 12.50
CA ARG A 56 -0.98 0.26 13.52
C ARG A 56 -1.44 1.60 12.99
N TYR A 57 -0.60 2.29 12.21
CA TYR A 57 -0.93 3.58 11.61
C TYR A 57 -2.00 3.42 10.52
N LYS A 58 -1.85 2.40 9.67
CA LYS A 58 -2.78 2.09 8.57
C LYS A 58 -4.16 1.70 9.06
N HIS A 59 -4.26 0.91 10.13
CA HIS A 59 -5.54 0.50 10.71
C HIS A 59 -6.40 1.69 11.21
N ASN A 60 -5.79 2.86 11.43
CA ASN A 60 -6.49 4.06 11.87
C ASN A 60 -6.87 4.99 10.69
N GLN A 61 -6.60 4.56 9.46
CA GLN A 61 -6.82 5.31 8.23
C GLN A 61 -7.79 4.56 7.31
N MET A 62 -8.28 5.24 6.26
CA MET A 62 -9.12 4.62 5.24
C MET A 62 -8.34 3.57 4.44
N ASP A 63 -9.00 2.44 4.13
CA ASP A 63 -8.43 1.40 3.28
C ASP A 63 -7.92 1.99 1.95
N GLY A 64 -6.70 1.62 1.56
CA GLY A 64 -6.07 2.12 0.33
C GLY A 64 -5.33 3.46 0.43
N ILE A 65 -5.01 3.96 1.63
CA ILE A 65 -4.31 5.25 1.79
C ILE A 65 -2.95 5.31 1.08
N LEU A 66 -2.26 4.18 0.90
CA LEU A 66 -0.99 4.15 0.14
C LEU A 66 -1.19 4.45 -1.33
N LEU A 67 -2.25 3.89 -1.95
CA LEU A 67 -2.59 4.20 -3.33
C LEU A 67 -2.94 5.69 -3.47
N HIS A 68 -3.59 6.25 -2.45
CA HIS A 68 -3.89 7.68 -2.41
C HIS A 68 -2.63 8.55 -2.29
N LEU A 69 -1.67 8.16 -1.44
CA LEU A 69 -0.38 8.83 -1.31
C LEU A 69 0.46 8.71 -2.60
N PHE A 70 0.48 7.54 -3.24
CA PHE A 70 1.15 7.35 -4.53
C PHE A 70 0.52 8.17 -5.65
N TYR A 71 -0.81 8.30 -5.66
CA TYR A 71 -1.52 9.16 -6.59
C TYR A 71 -1.17 10.63 -6.38
N TRP A 72 -1.13 11.09 -5.13
CA TRP A 72 -0.76 12.48 -4.80
C TRP A 72 0.69 12.79 -5.16
N HIS A 73 1.62 11.87 -4.89
CA HIS A 73 3.03 12.01 -5.26
C HIS A 73 3.29 11.83 -6.76
N GLY A 74 2.26 11.50 -7.56
CA GLY A 74 2.37 11.33 -9.00
C GLY A 74 3.14 10.08 -9.44
N LEU A 75 3.29 9.08 -8.55
CA LEU A 75 3.97 7.82 -8.87
C LEU A 75 3.04 6.83 -9.59
N MET A 76 1.73 6.96 -9.40
CA MET A 76 0.74 6.06 -10.00
C MET A 76 -0.50 6.81 -10.48
N LYS A 77 -1.00 6.47 -11.68
CA LYS A 77 -2.28 6.97 -12.18
C LYS A 77 -3.42 6.20 -11.52
N LEU A 78 -4.48 6.91 -11.12
CA LEU A 78 -5.65 6.27 -10.49
C LEU A 78 -6.49 5.49 -11.52
N ASN A 79 -6.60 6.01 -12.74
CA ASN A 79 -7.34 5.37 -13.83
C ASN A 79 -6.79 5.83 -15.19
N ASN A 80 -7.16 5.15 -16.28
CA ASN A 80 -6.78 5.51 -17.64
C ASN A 80 -7.38 6.86 -18.10
N THR A 81 -8.39 7.36 -17.39
CA THR A 81 -8.99 8.69 -17.60
C THR A 81 -8.42 9.79 -16.72
N HIS A 82 -7.82 9.45 -15.57
CA HIS A 82 -7.31 10.43 -14.61
C HIS A 82 -5.80 10.30 -14.52
N ASP A 83 -5.11 11.28 -15.12
CA ASP A 83 -3.67 11.40 -15.03
C ASP A 83 -3.19 11.56 -13.57
N VAL A 84 -1.89 11.39 -13.37
CA VAL A 84 -1.22 11.53 -12.07
C VAL A 84 -1.53 12.89 -11.43
N GLY A 85 -1.71 12.92 -10.10
CA GLY A 85 -2.17 14.10 -9.38
C GLY A 85 -1.32 15.35 -9.62
N VAL A 86 -0.02 15.19 -9.81
CA VAL A 86 0.95 16.27 -10.11
C VAL A 86 0.63 17.00 -11.42
N ILE A 87 0.10 16.28 -12.42
CA ILE A 87 -0.25 16.86 -13.74
C ILE A 87 -1.49 17.76 -13.63
N ARG A 88 -2.37 17.52 -12.65
CA ARG A 88 -3.57 18.33 -12.44
C ARG A 88 -3.27 19.71 -11.84
N GLU A 89 -2.24 19.81 -10.98
CA GLU A 89 -1.88 21.08 -10.32
C GLU A 89 -1.16 22.06 -11.25
N TYR A 90 -0.39 21.60 -12.24
CA TYR A 90 0.32 22.53 -13.15
C TYR A 90 -0.56 23.12 -14.27
N ASN A 91 -1.70 22.49 -14.57
CA ASN A 91 -2.53 22.81 -15.74
C ASN A 91 -3.83 23.56 -15.38
N THR A 92 -3.86 24.21 -14.21
CA THR A 92 -4.93 25.12 -13.75
C THR A 92 -4.33 26.50 -13.49
#